data_AF-G7PKE5-F1
#
_entry.id   AF-G7PKE5-F1
#
_cell.length_a   1.000
_cell.length_b   1.000
_cell.length_c   1.000
_cell.angle_alpha   90.00
_cell.angle_beta   90.00
_cell.angle_gamma   90.00
#
_symmetry.space_group_name_H-M   'P 1'
#
loop_
_entity.id
_entity.type
_entity.pdbx_description
1 polymer ?
#
loop_
_entity_poly.entity_id
_entity_poly.type
_entity_poly.pdbx_seq_one_letter_code
_entity_poly.pdbx_strand_id
1 'polypeptide(L)' 'PRDHLRLLICIQSRCQRNTSLEAIMGLENSSELFTISVNGILYLQVGQWASVFLDNASGSSLTVRSGSHFSAVLLGV' A
#
# COMPACT_ATOMS: atom_id res chain seq x y z
N PRO A 1 -7.68 12.56 10.93
CA PRO A 1 -8.21 11.21 10.58
C PRO A 1 -8.09 10.29 11.79
N ARG A 2 -9.22 9.81 12.33
CA ARG A 2 -9.28 9.30 13.70
C ARG A 2 -8.81 7.85 13.87
N ASP A 3 -8.85 7.03 12.81
CA ASP A 3 -8.12 5.77 12.68
C ASP A 3 -8.01 5.45 11.19
N HIS A 4 -6.81 5.16 10.70
CA HIS A 4 -6.61 4.88 9.28
C HIS A 4 -5.47 3.93 8.99
N LEU A 5 -5.52 3.36 7.79
CA LEU A 5 -4.44 2.63 7.18
C LEU A 5 -3.94 3.38 5.96
N ARG A 6 -2.64 3.32 5.75
CA ARG A 6 -1.99 3.90 4.60
C ARG A 6 -1.16 2.84 3.90
N LEU A 7 -1.59 2.45 2.70
CA LEU A 7 -0.85 1.53 1.83
C LEU A 7 0.04 2.35 0.90
N LEU A 8 1.33 2.00 0.86
CA LEU A 8 2.33 2.66 0.05
C LEU A 8 3.05 1.64 -0.82
N ILE A 9 3.25 1.96 -2.09
CA ILE A 9 4.16 1.24 -2.98
C ILE A 9 5.24 2.22 -3.40
N CYS A 10 6.50 1.91 -3.11
CA CYS A 10 7.61 2.87 -3.23
C CYS A 10 8.75 2.31 -4.05
N ILE A 11 9.40 3.17 -4.82
CA ILE A 11 10.62 2.83 -5.55
C ILE A 11 11.79 2.87 -4.56
N GLN A 12 12.57 1.78 -4.49
CA GLN A 12 13.75 1.66 -3.63
C GLN A 12 13.49 1.96 -2.15
N SER A 13 12.30 1.59 -1.64
CA SER A 13 11.88 1.89 -0.26
C SER A 13 11.84 3.39 0.07
N ARG A 14 11.77 4.27 -0.94
CA ARG A 14 11.69 5.73 -0.77
C ARG A 14 10.29 6.21 -1.13
N CYS A 15 9.49 6.50 -0.11
CA CYS A 15 8.09 6.90 -0.29
C CYS A 15 7.93 8.43 -0.42
N GLN A 16 8.69 9.01 -1.34
CA GLN A 16 8.64 10.45 -1.63
C GLN A 16 7.68 10.73 -2.78
N ARG A 17 7.18 11.97 -2.87
CA ARG A 17 6.28 12.41 -3.94
C ARG A 17 6.87 12.05 -5.32
N ASN A 18 6.04 11.48 -6.19
CA ASN A 18 6.37 10.99 -7.55
C ASN A 18 7.22 9.70 -7.61
N THR A 19 7.58 9.12 -6.47
CA THR A 19 8.29 7.82 -6.40
C THR A 19 7.49 6.77 -5.66
N SER A 20 6.22 7.07 -5.36
CA SER A 20 5.33 6.16 -4.68
C SER A 20 3.88 6.30 -5.13
N LEU A 21 3.14 5.22 -4.97
CA LEU A 21 1.68 5.18 -4.98
C LEU A 21 1.19 5.14 -3.53
N GLU A 22 0.05 5.75 -3.28
CA GLU A 22 -0.52 5.87 -1.95
C GLU A 22 -2.04 5.67 -2.00
N ALA A 23 -2.55 4.91 -1.03
CA ALA A 23 -3.97 4.85 -0.72
C ALA A 23 -4.16 4.98 0.79
N ILE A 24 -5.12 5.80 1.21
CA ILE A 24 -5.52 5.95 2.61
C ILE A 24 -6.93 5.38 2.77
N MET A 25 -7.10 4.48 3.72
CA MET A 25 -8.38 3.91 4.10
C MET A 25 -8.71 4.29 5.53
N GLY A 26 -9.83 4.99 5.74
CA GLY A 26 -10.38 5.21 7.07
C GLY A 26 -10.98 3.92 7.62
N LEU A 27 -10.78 3.66 8.92
CA LEU A 27 -11.31 2.47 9.59
C LEU A 27 -12.61 2.75 10.37
N GLU A 28 -13.11 3.99 10.32
CA GLU A 28 -14.37 4.39 10.94
C GLU A 28 -15.51 3.52 10.37
N ASN A 29 -16.15 2.72 11.23
CA ASN A 29 -17.17 1.71 10.87
C ASN A 29 -16.71 0.61 9.89
N SER A 30 -15.41 0.35 9.79
CA SER A 30 -14.93 -0.81 9.03
C SER A 30 -15.32 -2.13 9.71
N SER A 31 -15.74 -3.11 8.91
CA SER A 31 -15.96 -4.48 9.39
C SER A 31 -14.64 -5.12 9.86
N GLU A 32 -14.73 -6.21 10.64
CA GLU A 32 -13.55 -6.97 11.09
C GLU A 32 -12.63 -7.41 9.94
N LEU A 33 -13.18 -7.50 8.72
CA LEU A 33 -12.46 -7.79 7.48
C LEU A 33 -12.62 -6.63 6.50
N PHE A 34 -11.52 -6.20 5.90
CA PHE A 34 -11.50 -5.14 4.90
C PHE A 34 -10.44 -5.43 3.82
N THR A 35 -10.50 -4.70 2.72
CA THR A 35 -9.50 -4.75 1.64
C THR A 35 -9.09 -3.33 1.28
N ILE A 36 -7.78 -3.08 1.27
CA ILE A 36 -7.21 -1.82 0.81
C ILE A 36 -6.57 -2.04 -0.57
N SER A 37 -6.89 -1.17 -1.52
CA SER A 37 -6.37 -1.22 -2.89
C SER A 37 -5.72 0.10 -3.26
N VAL A 38 -4.56 0.03 -3.89
CA VAL A 38 -3.90 1.18 -4.52
C VAL A 38 -3.78 0.89 -6.01
N ASN A 39 -3.99 1.92 -6.83
CA ASN A 39 -3.89 1.81 -8.28
C ASN A 39 -3.09 2.99 -8.82
N GLY A 40 -2.31 2.75 -9.87
CA GLY A 40 -1.45 3.75 -10.48
C GLY A 40 -0.27 3.13 -11.20
N ILE A 41 0.59 3.99 -11.74
CA ILE A 41 1.74 3.58 -12.55
C ILE A 41 3.01 4.07 -11.86
N LEU A 42 3.97 3.17 -11.65
CA LEU A 42 5.32 3.49 -11.22
C LEU A 42 6.28 3.19 -12.36
N TYR A 43 7.11 4.17 -12.70
CA TYR A 43 8.15 4.01 -13.71
C TYR A 43 9.46 3.60 -13.05
N LEU A 44 9.88 2.35 -13.25
CA LEU A 44 11.12 1.82 -12.69
C LEU A 44 12.26 1.93 -13.70
N GLN A 45 13.42 2.41 -13.24
CA GLN A 45 14.68 2.34 -13.96
C GLN A 45 15.37 1.00 -13.73
N VAL A 46 16.35 0.67 -14.59
CA VAL A 46 17.15 -0.55 -14.47
C VAL A 46 17.78 -0.66 -13.08
N GLY A 47 17.57 -1.80 -12.43
CA GLY A 47 18.09 -2.08 -11.09
C GLY A 47 17.27 -1.47 -9.94
N GLN A 48 16.17 -0.75 -10.22
CA GLN A 48 15.22 -0.34 -9.19
C GLN A 48 14.25 -1.46 -8.83
N TRP A 49 13.77 -1.44 -7.60
CA TRP A 49 12.77 -2.37 -7.08
C TRP A 49 11.60 -1.60 -6.47
N ALA A 50 10.43 -2.23 -6.46
CA ALA A 50 9.27 -1.73 -5.73
C ALA A 50 9.17 -2.42 -4.37
N SER A 51 8.76 -1.68 -3.35
CA SER A 51 8.53 -2.14 -1.99
C SER A 51 7.14 -1.74 -1.53
N VAL A 52 6.46 -2.61 -0.80
CA VAL A 52 5.10 -2.37 -0.28
C VAL A 52 5.18 -2.13 1.22
N PHE A 53 4.56 -1.06 1.70
CA PHE A 53 4.45 -0.72 3.11
C PHE A 53 2.98 -0.51 3.50
N LEU A 54 2.65 -0.88 4.73
CA LEU A 54 1.34 -0.62 5.32
C LEU A 54 1.58 0.10 6.65
N ASP A 55 1.32 1.40 6.68
CA ASP A 55 1.38 2.18 7.92
C ASP A 55 0.04 2.05 8.64
N ASN A 56 0.10 1.55 9.87
CA ASN A 56 -1.05 1.39 10.74
C ASN A 56 -1.17 2.57 11.71
N ALA A 57 -2.11 3.46 11.45
CA ALA A 57 -2.43 4.61 12.28
C ALA A 57 -3.81 4.47 12.96
N SER A 58 -4.22 3.22 13.25
CA SER A 58 -5.53 2.89 13.82
C SER A 58 -5.53 2.58 15.32
N GLY A 59 -4.36 2.70 15.97
CA GLY A 59 -4.15 2.31 17.36
C GLY A 59 -4.34 0.81 17.67
N SER A 60 -4.86 0.03 16.72
CA SER A 60 -5.28 -1.36 16.89
C SER A 60 -4.33 -2.32 16.16
N SER A 61 -4.14 -3.54 16.67
CA SER A 61 -3.33 -4.55 15.99
C SER A 61 -4.06 -5.09 14.76
N LEU A 62 -3.38 -5.14 13.62
CA LEU A 62 -3.90 -5.71 12.39
C LEU A 62 -3.12 -6.97 12.02
N THR A 63 -3.82 -7.95 11.46
CA THR A 63 -3.22 -9.19 10.98
C THR A 63 -3.54 -9.39 9.50
N VAL A 64 -2.53 -9.77 8.73
CA VAL A 64 -2.72 -10.19 7.34
C VAL A 64 -3.21 -11.63 7.37
N ARG A 65 -4.44 -11.87 6.90
CA ARG A 65 -5.03 -13.21 6.92
C ARG A 65 -4.52 -14.05 5.75
N SER A 66 -4.49 -15.37 5.95
CA SER A 66 -4.34 -16.32 4.85
C SER A 66 -5.50 -16.14 3.86
N GLY A 67 -5.19 -15.73 2.64
CA GLY A 67 -6.18 -15.37 1.61
C GLY A 67 -6.20 -13.89 1.23
N SER A 68 -5.47 -13.03 1.95
CA SER A 68 -5.15 -11.69 1.45
C SER A 68 -4.20 -11.82 0.26
N HIS A 69 -4.58 -11.24 -0.88
CA HIS A 69 -3.76 -11.23 -2.09
C HIS A 69 -3.37 -9.80 -2.45
N PHE A 70 -2.16 -9.63 -2.97
CA PHE A 70 -1.77 -8.42 -3.67
C PHE A 70 -1.56 -8.76 -5.15
N SER A 71 -1.93 -7.84 -6.03
CA SER A 71 -1.72 -7.95 -7.47
C SER A 71 -1.04 -6.70 -7.98
N ALA A 72 -0.01 -6.86 -8.81
CA ALA A 72 0.64 -5.77 -9.51
C ALA A 72 0.91 -6.20 -10.95
N VAL A 73 0.80 -5.26 -11.89
CA VAL A 73 1.18 -5.48 -13.29
C VAL A 73 2.46 -4.68 -13.54
N LEU A 74 3.54 -5.39 -13.86
CA LEU A 74 4.78 -4.79 -14.34
C LEU A 74 4.72 -4.74 -15.86
N LEU A 75 4.70 -3.53 -16.41
CA LEU A 75 4.83 -3.31 -17.85
C LEU A 75 6.25 -2.82 -18.11
N GLY A 76 7.07 -3.67 -18.72
CA GLY A 76 8.45 -3.36 -19.12
C GLY A 76 8.77 -3.94 -20.49
N VAL A 77 9.79 -3.37 -21.15
CA VAL A 77 10.46 -3.94 -22.33
C VAL A 77 11.79 -4.56 -21.94
#